data_AF-A0A2E7EZR3-F1
#
_entry.id   AF-A0A2E7EZR3-F1
#
_cell.length_a   1.000
_cell.length_b   1.000
_cell.length_c   1.000
_cell.angle_alpha   90.00
_cell.angle_beta   90.00
_cell.angle_gamma   90.00
#
_symmetry.space_group_name_H-M   'P 1'
#
loop_
_entity.id
_entity.type
_entity.pdbx_description
1 polymer ?
#
loop_
_entity_poly.entity_id
_entity_poly.type
_entity_poly.pdbx_seq_one_letter_code
_entity_poly.pdbx_strand_id
1 'polypeptide(L)'
;MKFPVVSLVLLGGISYLGYHAIAGQQGLCQWSRMQDDVRGLEQERASLISHRDELSSQIQRLYSDSLDDDLIEELARQKFHFVYPNELILEPPELTSLQPENEDLFSLSN
;
A
#
# COMPACT_ATOMS: atom_id res chain seq x y z
N MET A 1 11.99 57.18 41.42
CA MET A 1 11.43 55.86 41.82
C MET A 1 10.16 55.56 41.01
N LYS A 2 10.28 55.13 39.74
CA LYS A 2 9.14 54.76 38.86
C LYS A 2 9.51 53.62 37.88
N PHE A 3 10.18 52.59 38.39
CA PHE A 3 10.41 51.32 37.66
C PHE A 3 9.55 50.13 38.13
N PRO A 4 8.95 50.08 39.35
CA PRO A 4 8.32 48.84 39.82
C PRO A 4 7.04 48.52 39.06
N VAL A 5 6.29 49.52 38.62
CA VAL A 5 5.02 49.32 37.88
C VAL A 5 5.28 48.73 36.49
N VAL A 6 6.30 49.23 35.79
CA VAL A 6 6.66 48.72 34.45
C VAL A 6 7.16 47.28 34.54
N SER A 7 8.00 46.96 35.53
CA SER A 7 8.41 45.56 35.76
C SER A 7 7.24 44.65 36.12
N LEU A 8 6.27 45.11 36.92
CA LEU A 8 5.10 44.32 37.30
C LEU A 8 4.22 44.01 36.08
N VAL A 9 4.00 44.99 35.20
CA VAL A 9 3.22 44.80 33.97
C VAL A 9 3.92 43.86 33.01
N LEU A 10 5.25 43.99 32.85
CA LEU A 10 6.04 43.07 32.03
C LEU A 10 5.97 41.63 32.57
N LEU A 11 6.12 41.46 33.89
CA LEU A 11 6.03 40.14 34.52
C LEU A 11 4.65 39.50 34.31
N GLY A 12 3.59 40.28 34.44
CA GLY A 12 2.21 39.84 34.18
C GLY A 12 2.00 39.43 32.72
N GLY A 13 2.48 40.24 31.77
CA GLY A 13 2.41 39.92 30.35
C GLY A 13 3.16 38.64 29.98
N ILE A 14 4.38 38.46 30.50
CA ILE A 14 5.17 37.23 30.29
C ILE A 14 4.46 36.01 30.90
N SER A 15 3.89 36.16 32.09
CA SER A 15 3.16 35.07 32.76
C SER A 15 1.89 34.68 31.99
N TYR A 16 1.16 35.67 31.49
CA TYR A 16 -0.05 35.45 30.68
C TYR A 16 0.26 34.77 29.35
N LEU A 17 1.28 35.25 28.63
CA LEU A 17 1.74 34.65 27.39
C LEU A 17 2.29 33.24 27.62
N GLY A 18 3.05 33.02 28.69
CA GLY A 18 3.56 31.70 29.07
C GLY A 18 2.42 30.72 29.38
N TYR A 19 1.42 31.14 30.16
CA TYR A 19 0.23 30.33 30.43
C TYR A 19 -0.53 30.00 29.14
N HIS A 20 -0.79 30.98 28.28
CA HIS A 20 -1.50 30.75 27.02
C HIS A 20 -0.70 29.92 25.99
N ALA A 21 0.63 30.00 26.00
CA ALA A 21 1.49 29.18 25.15
C ALA A 21 1.44 27.69 25.54
N ILE A 22 1.16 27.40 26.81
CA ILE A 22 1.06 26.03 27.33
C ILE A 22 -0.40 25.53 27.27
N ALA A 23 -1.37 26.35 27.68
CA ALA A 23 -2.79 25.98 27.82
C ALA A 23 -3.67 26.31 26.59
N GLY A 24 -3.15 27.04 25.60
CA GLY A 24 -3.89 27.38 24.39
C GLY A 24 -4.13 26.18 23.47
N GLN A 25 -5.22 26.21 22.70
CA GLN A 25 -5.56 25.18 21.71
C GLN A 25 -4.49 24.99 20.61
N GLN A 26 -3.62 25.98 20.40
CA GLN A 26 -2.47 25.95 19.49
C GLN A 26 -1.12 25.92 20.25
N GLY A 27 -1.15 25.58 21.54
CA GLY A 27 0.03 25.57 22.39
C GLY A 27 1.04 24.49 22.00
N LEU A 28 2.24 24.60 22.56
CA LEU A 28 3.38 23.72 22.26
C LEU A 28 3.06 22.22 22.43
N CYS A 29 2.18 21.87 23.36
CA CYS A 29 1.75 20.49 23.59
C CYS A 29 0.90 19.94 22.43
N GLN A 30 0.00 20.76 21.86
CA GLN A 30 -0.80 20.38 20.70
C GLN A 30 0.06 20.25 19.45
N TRP A 31 1.04 21.15 19.28
CA TRP A 31 2.01 21.05 18.20
C TRP A 31 2.83 19.76 18.30
N SER A 32 3.29 19.37 19.49
CA SER A 32 3.99 18.09 19.68
C SER A 32 3.14 16.89 19.29
N ARG A 33 1.88 16.83 19.74
CA ARG A 33 0.96 15.74 19.38
C ARG A 33 0.72 15.68 17.87
N MET A 34 0.45 16.82 17.25
CA MET A 34 0.26 16.91 15.80
C MET A 34 1.51 16.48 15.03
N GLN A 35 2.71 16.79 15.54
CA GLN A 35 3.96 16.33 14.96
C GLN A 35 4.12 14.81 15.06
N ASP A 36 3.70 14.21 16.17
CA ASP A 36 3.72 12.76 16.38
C ASP A 36 2.69 12.05 15.47
N ASP A 37 1.50 12.62 15.30
CA ASP A 37 0.49 12.11 14.36
C ASP A 37 1.00 12.15 12.92
N VAL A 38 1.63 13.26 12.51
CA VAL A 38 2.27 13.40 11.19
C VAL A 38 3.33 12.32 10.98
N ARG A 39 4.20 12.10 11.98
CA ARG A 39 5.23 11.04 11.91
C ARG A 39 4.60 9.65 11.77
N GLY A 40 3.52 9.36 12.50
CA GLY A 40 2.80 8.10 12.41
C GLY A 40 2.22 7.87 11.00
N LEU A 41 1.55 8.88 10.45
CA LEU A 41 0.99 8.83 9.09
C LEU A 41 2.07 8.72 8.01
N GLU A 42 3.21 9.39 8.17
CA GLU A 42 4.36 9.25 7.27
C GLU A 42 4.93 7.82 7.28
N GLN A 43 5.02 7.19 8.45
CA GLN A 43 5.45 5.80 8.58
C GLN A 43 4.47 4.83 7.94
N GLU A 44 3.16 5.02 8.15
CA GLU A 44 2.13 4.20 7.52
C GLU A 44 2.13 4.37 5.99
N ARG A 45 2.29 5.60 5.52
CA ARG A 45 2.43 5.86 4.08
C ARG A 45 3.66 5.16 3.51
N ALA A 46 4.80 5.25 4.19
CA ALA A 46 6.03 4.59 3.74
C ALA A 46 5.88 3.07 3.69
N SER A 47 5.22 2.46 4.69
CA SER A 47 4.98 1.02 4.71
C SER A 47 4.06 0.61 3.56
N LEU A 48 2.95 1.32 3.33
CA LEU A 48 2.01 1.03 2.25
C LEU A 48 2.66 1.17 0.86
N ILE A 49 3.48 2.19 0.66
CA ILE A 49 4.25 2.35 -0.59
C ILE A 49 5.20 1.17 -0.78
N SER A 50 5.92 0.76 0.26
CA SER A 50 6.81 -0.41 0.18
C SER A 50 6.07 -1.68 -0.21
N HIS A 51 4.91 -1.96 0.39
CA HIS A 51 4.10 -3.15 0.05
C HIS A 51 3.59 -3.08 -1.39
N ARG A 52 3.13 -1.89 -1.82
CA ARG A 52 2.69 -1.68 -3.20
C ARG A 52 3.84 -1.92 -4.19
N ASP A 53 5.02 -1.38 -3.90
CA ASP A 53 6.18 -1.48 -4.78
C ASP A 53 6.69 -2.92 -4.87
N GLU A 54 6.68 -3.65 -3.74
CA GLU A 54 7.00 -5.07 -3.72
C GLU A 54 6.01 -5.87 -4.59
N LEU A 55 4.71 -5.64 -4.41
CA LEU A 55 3.68 -6.32 -5.17
C LEU A 55 3.74 -5.95 -6.66
N SER A 56 4.00 -4.68 -6.98
CA SER A 56 4.19 -4.21 -8.36
C SER A 56 5.41 -4.84 -9.00
N SER A 57 6.52 -5.00 -8.27
CA SER A 57 7.71 -5.69 -8.75
C SER A 57 7.42 -7.18 -8.98
N GLN A 58 6.65 -7.83 -8.11
CA GLN A 58 6.26 -9.23 -8.31
C GLN A 58 5.39 -9.38 -9.56
N ILE A 59 4.38 -8.52 -9.73
CA ILE A 59 3.52 -8.49 -10.92
C ILE A 59 4.36 -8.25 -12.18
N GLN A 60 5.30 -7.30 -12.15
CA GLN A 60 6.12 -6.98 -13.31
C GLN A 60 7.14 -8.07 -13.67
N ARG A 61 7.59 -8.88 -12.70
CA ARG A 61 8.38 -10.09 -12.99
C ARG A 61 7.53 -11.18 -13.64
N LEU A 62 6.23 -11.22 -13.36
CA LEU A 62 5.28 -12.13 -14.03
C LEU A 62 4.81 -11.58 -15.39
N TYR A 63 4.87 -10.26 -15.58
CA TYR A 63 4.43 -9.54 -16.78
C TYR A 63 5.54 -8.63 -17.29
N SER A 64 6.57 -9.18 -17.94
CA SER A 64 7.70 -8.36 -18.38
C SER A 64 7.55 -7.72 -19.76
N ASP A 65 6.48 -7.93 -20.54
CA ASP A 65 6.34 -7.18 -21.82
C ASP A 65 4.93 -6.91 -22.38
N SER A 66 3.89 -7.61 -21.96
CA SER A 66 2.51 -7.21 -22.23
C SER A 66 1.59 -8.00 -21.32
N LEU A 67 0.54 -7.38 -20.80
CA LEU A 67 -0.52 -8.13 -20.14
C LEU A 67 -1.15 -9.05 -21.21
N ASP A 68 -0.86 -10.35 -21.16
CA ASP A 68 -1.41 -11.32 -22.11
C ASP A 68 -2.92 -11.45 -21.84
N ASP A 69 -3.74 -11.01 -22.81
CA ASP A 69 -5.19 -11.09 -22.73
C ASP A 69 -5.64 -12.55 -22.57
N ASP A 70 -4.87 -13.52 -23.09
CA ASP A 70 -5.16 -14.96 -22.94
C ASP A 70 -5.03 -15.40 -21.47
N LEU A 71 -4.08 -14.82 -20.71
CA LEU A 71 -3.91 -15.13 -19.29
C LEU A 71 -5.05 -14.54 -18.45
N ILE A 72 -5.56 -13.36 -18.83
CA ILE A 72 -6.76 -12.77 -18.21
C ILE A 72 -7.98 -13.65 -18.48
N GLU A 73 -8.13 -14.14 -19.71
CA GLU A 73 -9.20 -15.08 -20.07
C GLU A 73 -9.10 -16.38 -19.27
N GLU A 74 -7.91 -16.96 -19.16
CA GLU A 74 -7.68 -18.18 -18.40
C GLU A 74 -8.01 -17.99 -16.92
N LEU A 75 -7.58 -16.89 -16.30
CA LEU A 75 -7.93 -16.55 -14.92
C LEU A 75 -9.44 -16.33 -14.74
N ALA A 76 -10.11 -15.71 -15.72
CA ALA A 76 -11.55 -15.51 -15.69
C ALA A 76 -12.29 -16.85 -15.74
N ARG A 77 -11.85 -17.77 -16.60
CA ARG A 77 -12.43 -19.11 -16.72
C ARG A 77 -12.14 -19.98 -15.49
N GLN A 78 -10.93 -19.93 -14.93
CA GLN A 78 -10.58 -20.71 -13.73
C GLN A 78 -11.29 -20.21 -12.47
N LYS A 79 -11.31 -18.89 -12.24
CA LYS A 79 -11.78 -18.31 -10.97
C LYS A 79 -13.26 -18.00 -10.96
N PHE A 80 -13.83 -17.62 -12.10
CA PHE A 80 -15.22 -17.19 -12.21
C PHE A 80 -16.07 -18.14 -13.05
N HIS A 81 -15.49 -19.25 -13.54
CA HIS A 81 -16.15 -20.16 -14.49
C HIS A 81 -16.76 -19.41 -15.67
N PHE A 82 -16.08 -18.34 -16.09
CA PHE A 82 -16.52 -17.49 -17.18
C PHE A 82 -16.41 -18.24 -18.50
N VAL A 83 -17.50 -18.26 -19.26
CA VAL A 83 -17.64 -18.91 -20.57
C VAL A 83 -18.50 -18.01 -21.43
N TYR A 84 -18.11 -17.81 -22.70
CA TYR A 84 -18.91 -16.99 -23.61
C TYR A 84 -20.20 -17.72 -24.01
N PRO A 85 -21.30 -17.00 -24.31
CA PRO A 85 -22.60 -17.62 -24.62
C PRO A 85 -22.59 -18.64 -25.78
N ASN A 86 -21.58 -18.59 -26.65
CA ASN A 86 -21.46 -19.41 -27.85
C ASN A 86 -20.28 -20.38 -27.80
N GLU A 87 -19.67 -20.61 -26.64
CA GLU A 87 -18.57 -21.55 -26.49
C GLU A 87 -19.05 -22.98 -26.21
N LEU A 88 -18.39 -23.96 -26.83
CA LEU A 88 -18.65 -25.38 -26.66
C LEU A 88 -17.54 -26.01 -25.81
N ILE A 89 -17.90 -26.49 -24.62
CA ILE A 89 -16.97 -27.23 -23.75
C ILE A 89 -16.96 -28.69 -24.20
N LEU A 90 -15.78 -29.17 -24.60
CA LEU A 90 -15.56 -30.57 -24.99
C LEU A 90 -14.81 -31.28 -23.87
N GLU A 91 -15.25 -32.49 -23.52
CA GLU A 91 -14.44 -33.35 -22.66
C GLU A 91 -13.25 -33.91 -23.47
N PRO A 92 -12.04 -33.95 -22.91
CA PRO A 92 -10.89 -34.49 -23.60
C PRO A 92 -11.13 -35.99 -23.93
N PRO A 93 -10.78 -36.44 -25.14
CA PRO A 93 -11.01 -37.82 -25.54
C PRO A 93 -10.20 -38.79 -24.68
N GLU A 94 -10.72 -39.99 -24.42
CA GLU A 94 -10.07 -41.02 -23.58
C GLU A 94 -8.61 -41.31 -23.98
N LEU A 95 -8.28 -41.13 -25.27
CA LEU A 95 -6.94 -41.33 -25.84
C LEU A 95 -5.86 -40.40 -25.22
N THR A 96 -6.24 -39.28 -24.62
CA THR A 96 -5.32 -38.35 -23.93
C THR A 96 -4.69 -39.00 -22.69
N SER A 97 -5.41 -39.89 -22.01
CA SER A 97 -4.91 -40.62 -20.83
C SER A 97 -3.86 -41.69 -21.14
N LEU A 98 -3.69 -42.01 -22.43
CA LEU A 98 -2.75 -43.03 -22.94
C LEU A 98 -1.49 -42.41 -23.57
N GLN A 99 -1.41 -41.08 -23.66
CA GLN A 99 -0.19 -40.40 -24.09
C GLN A 99 0.81 -40.38 -22.92
N PRO A 100 2.08 -40.74 -23.14
CA PRO A 100 3.12 -40.61 -22.12
C PRO A 100 3.19 -39.15 -21.68
N GLU A 101 3.23 -38.91 -20.36
CA GLU A 101 3.40 -37.57 -19.81
C GLU A 101 4.63 -36.91 -20.46
N ASN A 102 4.46 -35.67 -20.91
CA ASN A 102 5.41 -34.96 -21.74
C ASN A 102 6.80 -34.79 -21.08
N GLU A 103 6.95 -35.14 -19.79
CA GLU A 103 8.24 -35.18 -19.06
C GLU A 103 9.28 -36.05 -19.77
N ASP A 104 8.87 -37.19 -20.35
CA ASP A 104 9.78 -38.10 -21.04
C ASP A 104 10.34 -37.50 -22.34
N LEU A 105 9.58 -36.62 -23.01
CA LEU A 105 9.97 -36.00 -24.27
C LEU A 105 11.00 -34.88 -24.08
N PHE A 106 10.98 -34.17 -22.94
CA PHE A 106 11.96 -33.13 -22.63
C PHE A 106 13.34 -33.70 -22.27
N SER A 107 13.41 -34.94 -21.79
CA SER A 107 14.67 -35.63 -21.46
C SER A 107 15.53 -35.99 -22.69
N LEU A 108 14.92 -36.00 -23.88
CA LEU A 108 15.58 -36.32 -25.16
C LEU A 108 16.13 -35.07 -25.88
N SER A 109 15.90 -33.88 -25.33
CA SER A 109 16.45 -32.62 -25.81
C SER A 109 17.80 -32.34 -25.13
N ASN A 110 18.81 -33.12 -25.47
CA ASN A 110 20.20 -32.90 -25.08
C ASN A 110 20.98 -32.27 -26.23
#